data_AF-A0A915MFC2-F1
#
_entry.id   AF-A0A915MFC2-F1
#
_cell.length_a   1.000
_cell.length_b   1.000
_cell.length_c   1.000
_cell.angle_alpha   90.00
_cell.angle_beta   90.00
_cell.angle_gamma   90.00
#
_symmetry.space_group_name_H-M   'P 1'
#
loop_
_entity.id
_entity.type
_entity.pdbx_description
1 polymer ?
#
loop_
_entity_poly.entity_id
_entity_poly.type
_entity_poly.pdbx_seq_one_letter_code
_entity_poly.pdbx_strand_id
1 'polypeptide(L)'
;MVLNDTLIVDKDYDCKYTRLIPNRNKIGYGGKDEHQKPVVQISNGATLSNCIIGARKKYKAADGIHCVGNCKIKNVYHEKVGEDAITLLGTDPDSQYIIDGGGAQNAGGKVVQFDGAGTLTIRNFYMKNVYAGIASCGNCLKQYRNRKINVENLTVENLTKGQFIV
;
A
#
# COMPACT_ATOMS: atom_id res chain seq x y z
N MET A 1 -1.72 15.62 -9.60
CA MET A 1 -1.07 16.49 -8.60
C MET A 1 0.32 15.96 -8.26
N VAL A 2 1.33 16.81 -8.27
CA VAL A 2 2.67 16.45 -7.74
C VAL A 2 2.69 16.77 -6.25
N LEU A 3 3.10 15.82 -5.44
CA LEU A 3 3.24 15.95 -3.99
C LEU A 3 4.69 16.25 -3.63
N ASN A 4 4.93 17.34 -2.91
CA ASN A 4 6.26 17.65 -2.37
C ASN A 4 6.48 17.07 -0.97
N ASP A 5 5.40 16.71 -0.28
CA ASP A 5 5.40 16.08 1.04
C ASP A 5 4.32 15.00 1.05
N THR A 6 4.40 14.08 2.03
CA THR A 6 3.37 13.06 2.24
C THR A 6 2.00 13.70 2.42
N LEU A 7 1.00 13.20 1.69
CA LEU A 7 -0.38 13.61 1.91
C LEU A 7 -0.91 12.92 3.17
N ILE A 8 -1.22 13.69 4.21
CA ILE A 8 -1.84 13.17 5.43
C ILE A 8 -3.36 13.14 5.24
N VAL A 9 -3.97 12.00 5.52
CA VAL A 9 -5.41 11.74 5.42
C VAL A 9 -5.93 11.42 6.81
N ASP A 10 -6.47 12.43 7.47
CA ASP A 10 -6.95 12.38 8.86
C ASP A 10 -8.44 12.03 9.00
N LYS A 11 -9.16 12.06 7.89
CA LYS A 11 -10.58 11.70 7.74
C LYS A 11 -10.83 11.18 6.33
N ASP A 12 -12.07 10.82 6.02
CA ASP A 12 -12.44 10.37 4.68
C ASP A 12 -12.05 11.39 3.60
N TYR A 13 -11.23 10.94 2.65
CA TYR A 13 -10.66 11.75 1.58
C TYR A 13 -10.83 11.07 0.22
N ASP A 14 -11.69 11.67 -0.61
CA ASP A 14 -11.89 11.27 -2.00
C ASP A 14 -10.99 12.10 -2.93
N CYS A 15 -10.05 11.44 -3.62
CA CYS A 15 -9.18 12.09 -4.58
C CYS A 15 -9.89 12.52 -5.87
N LYS A 16 -11.12 12.06 -6.13
CA LYS A 16 -11.84 12.31 -7.39
C LYS A 16 -11.01 11.89 -8.62
N TYR A 17 -10.41 10.72 -8.55
CA TYR A 17 -9.49 10.15 -9.55
C TYR A 17 -8.21 10.98 -9.78
N THR A 18 -7.87 11.86 -8.83
CA THR A 18 -6.61 12.60 -8.91
C THR A 18 -5.43 11.65 -8.85
N ARG A 19 -4.53 11.83 -9.81
CA ARG A 19 -3.23 11.15 -9.86
C ARG A 19 -2.22 11.83 -8.94
N LEU A 20 -1.86 11.17 -7.85
CA LEU A 20 -0.90 11.62 -6.83
C LEU A 20 0.51 11.15 -7.21
N ILE A 21 1.40 12.08 -7.56
CA ILE A 21 2.74 11.76 -8.04
C ILE A 21 3.75 12.27 -7.00
N PRO A 22 4.51 11.39 -6.32
CA PRO A 22 5.49 11.84 -5.35
C PRO A 22 6.64 12.58 -6.03
N ASN A 23 7.14 13.64 -5.39
CA ASN A 23 8.39 14.26 -5.79
C ASN A 23 9.54 13.33 -5.38
N ARG A 24 10.30 12.89 -6.39
CA ARG A 24 11.45 12.00 -6.26
C ARG A 24 12.42 12.39 -5.14
N ASN A 25 12.72 13.68 -5.03
CA ASN A 25 13.80 14.17 -4.16
C ASN A 25 13.31 14.50 -2.74
N LYS A 26 11.99 14.51 -2.51
CA LYS A 26 11.41 14.90 -1.22
C LYS A 26 10.67 13.78 -0.51
N ILE A 27 10.04 12.89 -1.28
CA ILE A 27 9.24 11.77 -0.77
C ILE A 27 9.99 10.46 -1.02
N GLY A 28 10.39 10.22 -2.26
CA GLY A 28 11.14 9.01 -2.61
C GLY A 28 11.09 8.69 -4.10
N TYR A 29 11.99 7.82 -4.54
CA TYR A 29 12.13 7.41 -5.95
C TYR A 29 11.59 5.99 -6.25
N GLY A 30 11.13 5.29 -5.22
CA GLY A 30 10.58 3.93 -5.22
C GLY A 30 11.61 2.85 -5.59
N GLY A 31 12.85 3.01 -5.10
CA GLY A 31 13.85 1.95 -5.06
C GLY A 31 13.62 1.01 -3.87
N LYS A 32 14.60 0.13 -3.58
CA LYS A 32 14.56 -0.81 -2.44
C LYS A 32 15.01 -0.19 -1.10
N ASP A 33 15.14 1.13 -1.05
CA ASP A 33 15.55 1.82 0.16
C ASP A 33 14.36 1.86 1.13
N GLU A 34 14.52 1.27 2.32
CA GLU A 34 13.47 1.07 3.34
C GLU A 34 13.11 2.36 4.11
N HIS A 35 13.75 3.50 3.82
CA HIS A 35 13.53 4.77 4.54
C HIS A 35 12.81 5.85 3.71
N GLN A 36 12.17 5.45 2.61
CA GLN A 36 11.40 6.38 1.80
C GLN A 36 10.10 6.79 2.50
N LYS A 37 9.61 7.99 2.22
CA LYS A 37 8.35 8.46 2.78
C LYS A 37 7.18 7.86 1.98
N PRO A 38 6.03 7.61 2.62
CA PRO A 38 4.83 7.27 1.89
C PRO A 38 4.34 8.45 1.05
N VAL A 39 3.67 8.14 -0.06
CA VAL A 39 2.93 9.11 -0.86
C VAL A 39 1.73 9.63 -0.07
N VAL A 40 1.04 8.73 0.63
CA VAL A 40 -0.12 9.03 1.47
C VAL A 40 0.01 8.31 2.82
N GLN A 41 -0.25 9.01 3.91
CA GLN A 41 -0.41 8.40 5.22
C GLN A 41 -1.87 8.54 5.66
N ILE A 42 -2.53 7.42 5.88
CA ILE A 42 -3.92 7.34 6.36
C ILE A 42 -3.89 7.15 7.86
N SER A 43 -4.41 8.15 8.58
CA SER A 43 -4.56 8.13 10.03
C SER A 43 -5.56 7.07 10.48
N ASN A 44 -5.45 6.66 11.75
CA ASN A 44 -6.38 5.70 12.36
C ASN A 44 -7.85 6.16 12.20
N GLY A 45 -8.69 5.31 11.61
CA GLY A 45 -10.11 5.52 11.36
C GLY A 45 -10.45 6.14 10.00
N ALA A 46 -9.46 6.62 9.23
CA ALA A 46 -9.71 7.37 8.00
C ALA A 46 -9.82 6.48 6.74
N THR A 47 -10.46 7.03 5.70
CA THR A 47 -10.61 6.40 4.38
C THR A 47 -9.91 7.21 3.29
N LEU A 48 -9.18 6.53 2.41
CA LEU A 48 -8.73 7.07 1.13
C LEU A 48 -9.54 6.44 -0.01
N SER A 49 -10.07 7.24 -0.92
CA SER A 49 -10.83 6.71 -2.06
C SER A 49 -10.56 7.36 -3.42
N ASN A 50 -10.74 6.56 -4.47
CA ASN A 50 -10.69 6.99 -5.87
C ASN A 50 -9.41 7.73 -6.23
N CYS A 51 -8.25 7.23 -5.78
CA CYS A 51 -6.95 7.85 -6.04
C CYS A 51 -6.15 7.02 -7.04
N ILE A 52 -5.30 7.68 -7.82
CA ILE A 52 -4.27 6.99 -8.60
C ILE A 52 -2.91 7.34 -7.99
N ILE A 53 -2.24 6.36 -7.40
CA ILE A 53 -0.87 6.50 -6.93
C ILE A 53 0.06 6.37 -8.14
N GLY A 54 0.51 7.53 -8.61
CA GLY A 54 1.19 7.68 -9.89
C GLY A 54 2.70 7.59 -9.78
N ALA A 55 3.32 7.29 -10.92
CA ALA A 55 4.77 7.27 -11.09
C ALA A 55 5.21 8.11 -12.30
N ARG A 56 6.52 8.31 -12.49
CA ARG A 56 7.05 8.90 -13.75
C ARG A 56 7.98 7.91 -14.44
N LYS A 57 8.33 8.17 -15.70
CA LYS A 57 9.19 7.27 -16.51
C LYS A 57 10.46 6.81 -15.77
N LYS A 58 11.07 7.70 -14.97
CA LYS A 58 12.37 7.48 -14.30
C LYS A 58 12.29 7.00 -12.85
N TYR A 59 11.12 6.99 -12.20
CA TYR A 59 11.00 6.63 -10.79
C TYR A 59 9.58 6.17 -10.44
N LYS A 60 9.45 5.40 -9.35
CA LYS A 60 8.20 4.74 -8.95
C LYS A 60 7.51 5.49 -7.81
N ALA A 61 6.43 4.93 -7.29
CA ALA A 61 5.56 5.54 -6.29
C ALA A 61 6.13 5.56 -4.85
N ALA A 62 7.39 5.98 -4.66
CA ALA A 62 8.05 6.08 -3.35
C ALA A 62 7.77 4.88 -2.45
N ASP A 63 7.27 5.10 -1.23
CA ASP A 63 6.82 4.05 -0.31
C ASP A 63 5.28 3.96 -0.19
N GLY A 64 4.59 4.17 -1.32
CA GLY A 64 3.17 3.85 -1.43
C GLY A 64 2.25 4.56 -0.42
N ILE A 65 1.40 3.79 0.24
CA ILE A 65 0.42 4.25 1.22
C ILE A 65 0.73 3.62 2.58
N HIS A 66 0.75 4.40 3.64
CA HIS A 66 0.85 3.89 5.01
C HIS A 66 -0.49 3.98 5.73
N CYS A 67 -0.91 2.89 6.37
CA CYS A 67 -2.04 2.89 7.31
C CYS A 67 -1.52 2.76 8.73
N VAL A 68 -1.63 3.82 9.54
CA VAL A 68 -1.06 3.86 10.91
C VAL A 68 -1.96 3.25 11.99
N GLY A 69 -3.11 2.71 11.60
CA GLY A 69 -4.13 2.12 12.47
C GLY A 69 -5.26 1.57 11.61
N ASN A 70 -6.48 1.55 12.13
CA ASN A 70 -7.66 1.23 11.33
C ASN A 70 -7.68 2.11 10.06
N CYS A 71 -7.87 1.53 8.89
CA CYS A 71 -7.92 2.32 7.66
C CYS A 71 -8.77 1.64 6.59
N LYS A 72 -9.29 2.44 5.67
CA LYS A 72 -9.97 1.96 4.47
C LYS A 72 -9.33 2.55 3.24
N ILE A 73 -9.04 1.70 2.25
CA ILE A 73 -8.53 2.08 0.93
C ILE A 73 -9.57 1.57 -0.07
N LYS A 74 -10.24 2.49 -0.76
CA LYS A 74 -11.35 2.16 -1.66
C LYS A 74 -11.07 2.62 -3.08
N ASN A 75 -11.05 1.70 -4.03
CA ASN A 75 -10.87 2.03 -5.45
C ASN A 75 -9.60 2.88 -5.69
N VAL A 76 -8.47 2.45 -5.13
CA VAL A 76 -7.17 3.13 -5.29
C VAL A 76 -6.25 2.28 -6.18
N TYR A 77 -5.63 2.91 -7.17
CA TYR A 77 -4.79 2.23 -8.16
C TYR A 77 -3.33 2.67 -8.13
N HIS A 78 -2.40 1.72 -8.04
CA HIS A 78 -0.95 1.96 -8.10
C HIS A 78 -0.42 1.63 -9.49
N GLU A 79 -0.05 2.65 -10.27
CA GLU A 79 0.41 2.46 -11.66
C GLU A 79 1.78 1.79 -11.77
N LYS A 80 2.64 2.00 -10.78
CA LYS A 80 3.97 1.41 -10.69
C LYS A 80 4.42 1.44 -9.23
N VAL A 81 4.25 0.30 -8.56
CA VAL A 81 4.59 0.13 -7.14
C VAL A 81 6.06 0.45 -6.89
N GLY A 82 6.32 1.17 -5.80
CA GLY A 82 7.64 1.64 -5.39
C GLY A 82 8.45 0.58 -4.66
N GLU A 83 8.77 0.85 -3.40
CA GLU A 83 9.25 -0.16 -2.46
C GLU A 83 8.09 -1.14 -2.20
N ASP A 84 7.06 -0.67 -1.48
CA ASP A 84 5.77 -1.33 -1.34
C ASP A 84 4.61 -0.45 -1.88
N ALA A 85 3.43 -1.05 -2.09
CA ALA A 85 2.24 -0.28 -2.49
C ALA A 85 1.49 0.21 -1.26
N ILE A 86 1.31 -0.65 -0.26
CA ILE A 86 0.55 -0.39 0.96
C ILE A 86 1.28 -1.03 2.15
N THR A 87 1.52 -0.26 3.20
CA THR A 87 2.15 -0.73 4.45
C THR A 87 1.19 -0.56 5.62
N LEU A 88 0.94 -1.64 6.36
CA LEU A 88 0.00 -1.71 7.48
C LEU A 88 0.78 -1.65 8.79
N LEU A 89 0.62 -0.57 9.55
CA LEU A 89 1.49 -0.21 10.68
C LEU A 89 0.77 -0.17 12.04
N GLY A 90 -0.56 -0.31 12.07
CA GLY A 90 -1.34 -0.29 13.32
C GLY A 90 -0.86 -1.35 14.29
N THR A 91 -0.72 -0.99 15.57
CA THR A 91 -0.12 -1.86 16.59
C THR A 91 -1.15 -2.48 17.54
N ASP A 92 -2.39 -2.02 17.46
CA ASP A 92 -3.53 -2.58 18.18
C ASP A 92 -3.89 -3.95 17.62
N PRO A 93 -3.98 -5.01 18.45
CA PRO A 93 -4.36 -6.34 18.00
C PRO A 93 -5.69 -6.44 17.24
N ASP A 94 -6.59 -5.47 17.44
CA ASP A 94 -7.90 -5.42 16.81
C ASP A 94 -7.95 -4.48 15.59
N SER A 95 -6.81 -3.92 15.17
CA SER A 95 -6.72 -3.05 13.99
C SER A 95 -7.37 -3.70 12.76
N GLN A 96 -8.19 -2.94 12.04
CA GLN A 96 -8.89 -3.36 10.83
C GLN A 96 -8.41 -2.56 9.62
N TYR A 97 -7.81 -3.25 8.67
CA TYR A 97 -7.42 -2.69 7.37
C TYR A 97 -8.34 -3.24 6.29
N ILE A 98 -9.03 -2.36 5.57
CA ILE A 98 -9.92 -2.77 4.48
C ILE A 98 -9.41 -2.19 3.17
N ILE A 99 -9.05 -3.06 2.23
CA ILE A 99 -8.73 -2.71 0.85
C ILE A 99 -9.86 -3.24 -0.02
N ASP A 100 -10.59 -2.36 -0.69
CA ASP A 100 -11.77 -2.73 -1.47
C ASP A 100 -11.75 -2.06 -2.86
N GLY A 101 -11.57 -2.87 -3.89
CA GLY A 101 -11.43 -2.38 -5.25
C GLY A 101 -10.05 -1.78 -5.55
N GLY A 102 -9.84 -1.36 -6.79
CA GLY A 102 -8.57 -0.80 -7.23
C GLY A 102 -7.54 -1.89 -7.58
N GLY A 103 -6.26 -1.55 -7.47
CA GLY A 103 -5.22 -2.50 -7.86
C GLY A 103 -3.80 -1.96 -7.79
N ALA A 104 -2.84 -2.82 -8.09
CA ALA A 104 -1.44 -2.47 -8.13
C ALA A 104 -0.72 -3.22 -9.23
N GLN A 105 0.21 -2.54 -9.91
CA GLN A 105 1.00 -3.18 -10.96
C GLN A 105 2.50 -2.83 -10.90
N ASN A 106 3.28 -3.70 -11.53
CA ASN A 106 4.73 -3.53 -11.73
C ASN A 106 5.50 -3.42 -10.39
N ALA A 107 5.17 -4.30 -9.44
CA ALA A 107 5.82 -4.37 -8.14
C ALA A 107 7.06 -5.27 -8.20
N GLY A 108 8.22 -4.67 -7.92
CA GLY A 108 9.47 -5.43 -7.76
C GLY A 108 9.66 -5.97 -6.34
N GLY A 109 8.90 -5.44 -5.37
CA GLY A 109 8.84 -5.84 -3.97
C GLY A 109 7.44 -6.38 -3.63
N LYS A 110 6.92 -5.96 -2.47
CA LYS A 110 5.63 -6.40 -1.94
C LYS A 110 4.54 -5.45 -2.44
N VAL A 111 3.33 -5.95 -2.67
CA VAL A 111 2.18 -5.05 -2.90
C VAL A 111 1.68 -4.57 -1.55
N VAL A 112 1.44 -5.50 -0.63
CA VAL A 112 1.03 -5.17 0.74
C VAL A 112 2.05 -5.71 1.72
N GLN A 113 2.58 -4.83 2.55
CA GLN A 113 3.48 -5.14 3.65
C GLN A 113 2.72 -5.02 4.97
N PHE A 114 2.67 -6.12 5.73
CA PHE A 114 1.96 -6.20 6.99
C PHE A 114 2.96 -6.25 8.15
N ASP A 115 3.33 -5.07 8.65
CA ASP A 115 4.28 -4.88 9.75
C ASP A 115 3.60 -4.86 11.12
N GLY A 116 2.39 -4.31 11.18
CA GLY A 116 1.59 -4.14 12.38
C GLY A 116 0.89 -5.41 12.85
N ALA A 117 -0.11 -5.21 13.69
CA ALA A 117 -1.04 -6.20 14.21
C ALA A 117 -2.42 -6.03 13.56
N GLY A 118 -3.30 -7.02 13.70
CA GLY A 118 -4.71 -6.91 13.34
C GLY A 118 -5.12 -7.75 12.13
N THR A 119 -6.19 -7.32 11.48
CA THR A 119 -6.82 -8.04 10.36
C THR A 119 -6.81 -7.18 9.10
N LEU A 120 -6.18 -7.71 8.04
CA LEU A 120 -6.33 -7.22 6.68
C LEU A 120 -7.50 -7.95 6.02
N THR A 121 -8.45 -7.20 5.48
CA THR A 121 -9.42 -7.70 4.50
C THR A 121 -9.17 -7.02 3.17
N ILE A 122 -8.77 -7.80 2.17
CA ILE A 122 -8.54 -7.31 0.80
C ILE A 122 -9.53 -7.98 -0.14
N ARG A 123 -10.26 -7.17 -0.88
CA ARG A 123 -11.26 -7.67 -1.81
C ARG A 123 -11.42 -6.87 -3.08
N ASN A 124 -11.89 -7.54 -4.12
CA ASN A 124 -12.12 -6.95 -5.45
C ASN A 124 -10.85 -6.27 -6.01
N PHE A 125 -9.68 -6.77 -5.65
CA PHE A 125 -8.40 -6.12 -5.94
C PHE A 125 -7.70 -6.80 -7.11
N TYR A 126 -7.03 -6.00 -7.93
CA TYR A 126 -6.28 -6.49 -9.10
C TYR A 126 -4.78 -6.30 -8.94
N MET A 127 -4.00 -7.34 -9.21
CA MET A 127 -2.53 -7.31 -9.21
C MET A 127 -1.98 -7.71 -10.57
N LYS A 128 -1.01 -6.95 -11.11
CA LYS A 128 -0.36 -7.27 -12.39
C LYS A 128 1.15 -7.12 -12.35
N ASN A 129 1.90 -8.08 -12.90
CA ASN A 129 3.36 -8.02 -12.96
C ASN A 129 3.98 -7.78 -11.58
N VAL A 130 3.59 -8.57 -10.59
CA VAL A 130 4.05 -8.44 -9.20
C VAL A 130 5.00 -9.58 -8.83
N TYR A 131 5.98 -9.28 -7.98
CA TYR A 131 6.92 -10.26 -7.42
C TYR A 131 6.38 -10.87 -6.12
N ALA A 132 6.07 -10.04 -5.12
CA ALA A 132 5.41 -10.47 -3.90
C ALA A 132 4.05 -9.77 -3.75
N GLY A 133 3.03 -10.53 -3.35
CA GLY A 133 1.66 -10.03 -3.18
C GLY A 133 1.47 -9.37 -1.82
N ILE A 134 1.05 -10.16 -0.85
CA ILE A 134 0.80 -9.75 0.55
C ILE A 134 1.83 -10.47 1.42
N ALA A 135 2.62 -9.72 2.17
CA ALA A 135 3.67 -10.26 3.02
C ALA A 135 3.49 -9.80 4.47
N SER A 136 3.36 -10.76 5.37
CA SER A 136 3.62 -10.59 6.79
C SER A 136 5.11 -10.35 7.01
N CYS A 137 5.46 -9.35 7.81
CA CYS A 137 6.86 -9.03 8.06
C CYS A 137 7.62 -10.18 8.73
N GLY A 138 8.55 -10.81 8.01
CA GLY A 138 9.30 -11.99 8.47
C GLY A 138 10.48 -11.68 9.39
N ASN A 139 10.99 -10.45 9.41
CA ASN A 139 12.20 -10.05 10.14
C ASN A 139 12.03 -8.75 10.95
N CYS A 140 10.80 -8.22 11.08
CA CYS A 140 10.53 -7.07 11.95
C CYS A 140 11.02 -7.34 13.37
N LEU A 141 11.66 -6.34 13.99
CA LEU A 141 12.14 -6.40 15.37
C LEU A 141 11.05 -6.80 16.36
N LYS A 142 9.84 -6.27 16.13
CA LYS A 142 8.63 -6.69 16.85
C LYS A 142 7.76 -7.54 15.93
N GLN A 143 7.52 -8.78 16.35
CA GLN A 143 6.61 -9.70 15.69
C GLN A 143 5.24 -9.67 16.37
N TYR A 144 4.19 -9.63 15.57
CA TYR A 144 2.80 -9.68 16.05
C TYR A 144 2.19 -11.03 15.71
N ARG A 145 1.60 -11.71 16.70
CA ARG A 145 1.06 -13.07 16.55
C ARG A 145 -0.32 -13.14 15.90
N ASN A 146 -0.96 -12.00 15.71
CA ASN A 146 -2.38 -11.89 15.37
C ASN A 146 -2.63 -11.23 14.01
N ARG A 147 -1.65 -11.26 13.09
CA ARG A 147 -1.86 -10.84 11.70
C ARG A 147 -2.79 -11.84 11.01
N LYS A 148 -3.99 -11.40 10.68
CA LYS A 148 -4.98 -12.18 9.92
C LYS A 148 -5.17 -11.56 8.55
N ILE A 149 -5.22 -12.37 7.51
CA ILE A 149 -5.40 -11.92 6.13
C ILE A 149 -6.62 -12.63 5.54
N ASN A 150 -7.65 -11.87 5.23
CA ASN A 150 -8.85 -12.32 4.53
C ASN A 150 -8.79 -11.82 3.09
N VAL A 151 -8.98 -12.72 2.13
CA VAL A 151 -8.89 -12.41 0.70
C VAL A 151 -10.16 -12.85 -0.01
N GLU A 152 -10.79 -11.92 -0.72
CA GLU A 152 -12.03 -12.19 -1.47
C GLU A 152 -11.93 -11.60 -2.89
N ASN A 153 -12.17 -12.41 -3.93
CA ASN A 153 -12.17 -11.90 -5.32
C ASN A 153 -10.89 -11.13 -5.71
N LEU A 154 -9.73 -11.76 -5.50
CA LEU A 154 -8.41 -11.24 -5.89
C LEU A 154 -8.04 -11.77 -7.28
N THR A 155 -7.76 -10.87 -8.22
CA THR A 155 -7.29 -11.23 -9.56
C THR A 155 -5.80 -10.92 -9.70
N VAL A 156 -5.04 -11.88 -10.22
CA VAL A 156 -3.59 -11.77 -10.40
C VAL A 156 -3.22 -12.11 -11.83
N GLU A 157 -2.50 -11.21 -12.50
CA GLU A 157 -1.99 -11.41 -13.84
C GLU A 157 -0.46 -11.33 -13.87
N ASN A 158 0.19 -12.25 -14.60
CA ASN A 158 1.64 -12.28 -14.80
C ASN A 158 2.44 -12.24 -13.49
N LEU A 159 2.16 -13.18 -12.60
CA LEU A 159 2.95 -13.36 -11.39
C LEU A 159 4.38 -13.76 -11.76
N THR A 160 5.36 -12.98 -11.32
CA THR A 160 6.77 -13.34 -11.47
C THR A 160 7.16 -14.20 -10.26
N LYS A 161 7.87 -15.33 -10.45
CA LYS A 161 8.26 -16.29 -9.38
C LYS A 161 8.48 -15.58 -8.03
N GLY A 162 7.56 -15.76 -7.08
CA GLY A 162 7.59 -15.07 -5.78
C GLY A 162 6.46 -15.50 -4.85
N GLN A 163 6.46 -14.95 -3.63
CA GLN A 163 5.56 -15.30 -2.53
C GLN A 163 4.27 -14.46 -2.59
N PHE A 164 3.11 -15.12 -2.68
CA PHE A 164 1.86 -14.40 -2.98
C PHE A 164 1.10 -13.95 -1.73
N ILE A 165 0.93 -14.84 -0.75
CA ILE A 165 0.40 -14.53 0.58
C ILE A 165 1.25 -15.31 1.56
N VAL A 166 1.99 -14.63 2.43
CA VAL A 166 2.90 -15.22 3.43
C VAL A 166 2.72 -14.53 4.77
#